data_AF-A0A349BTZ7-F1
#
_entry.id   AF-A0A349BTZ7-F1
#
_cell.length_a   1.000
_cell.length_b   1.000
_cell.length_c   1.000
_cell.angle_alpha   90.00
_cell.angle_beta   90.00
_cell.angle_gamma   90.00
#
_symmetry.space_group_name_H-M   'P 1'
#
loop_
_entity.id
_entity.type
_entity.pdbx_description
1 polymer ?
#
loop_
_entity_poly.entity_id
_entity_poly.type
_entity_poly.pdbx_seq_one_letter_code
_entity_poly.pdbx_strand_id
1 'polypeptide(L)'
;MENIRIHYPRIKETKYLIMNRRDSIRSLFLGSMAGGLMLESCVSESKEAVEQKLWEYQYGRTPEEQAYDEELLGQQFFENNELEKIKRLANLILPPTEEKLGNLDFPPTVGGTIEEAKVPEFIEFMAKDFPSIQTQMRG
;
A
#
# COMPACT_ATOMS: atom_id res chain seq x y z
N MET A 1 50.77 42.39 24.24
CA MET A 1 50.23 42.73 22.90
C MET A 1 51.22 42.23 21.87
N GLU A 2 51.08 40.98 21.42
CA GLU A 2 51.82 40.47 20.26
C GLU A 2 50.88 39.60 19.42
N ASN A 3 50.27 40.28 18.45
CA ASN A 3 49.83 39.87 17.12
C ASN A 3 49.41 38.39 16.88
N ILE A 4 48.09 38.21 16.88
CA ILE A 4 47.36 37.07 16.32
C ILE A 4 47.72 36.92 14.84
N ARG A 5 48.54 35.92 14.52
CA ARG A 5 48.81 35.51 13.14
C ARG A 5 47.78 34.45 12.75
N ILE A 6 46.73 34.88 12.06
CA ILE A 6 45.66 34.00 11.55
C ILE A 6 46.27 33.08 10.49
N HIS A 7 46.52 31.82 10.86
CA HIS A 7 46.89 30.79 9.90
C HIS A 7 45.63 30.32 9.17
N TYR A 8 45.47 30.73 7.91
CA TYR A 8 44.47 30.14 7.02
C TYR A 8 45.01 28.79 6.53
N PRO A 9 44.38 27.63 6.84
CA PRO A 9 44.77 26.38 6.21
C PRO A 9 44.47 26.47 4.71
N ARG A 10 45.54 26.26 3.92
CA ARG A 10 45.52 26.14 2.46
C ARG A 10 44.38 25.19 2.03
N ILE A 11 43.44 25.70 1.24
CA ILE A 11 42.39 24.91 0.59
C ILE A 11 43.11 23.77 -0.14
N LYS A 12 42.92 22.53 0.33
CA LYS A 12 43.46 21.35 -0.36
C LYS A 12 42.75 21.31 -1.70
N GLU A 13 43.51 21.35 -2.80
CA GLU A 13 42.95 21.13 -4.13
C GLU A 13 42.15 19.83 -4.10
N THR A 14 40.84 19.93 -4.32
CA THR A 14 39.99 18.77 -4.53
C THR A 14 40.46 18.15 -5.83
N LYS A 15 41.31 17.12 -5.70
CA LYS A 15 41.62 16.19 -6.77
C LYS A 15 40.27 15.74 -7.33
N TYR A 16 39.90 16.21 -8.52
CA TYR A 16 38.70 15.73 -9.20
C TYR A 16 38.84 14.22 -9.31
N LEU A 17 38.07 13.48 -8.51
CA LEU A 17 37.95 12.05 -8.66
C LEU A 17 37.28 11.86 -10.03
N ILE A 18 38.07 11.49 -11.04
CA ILE A 18 37.53 11.06 -12.33
C ILE A 18 36.70 9.82 -12.01
N MET A 19 35.39 10.01 -11.86
CA MET A 19 34.49 8.98 -11.39
C MET A 19 34.35 7.95 -12.51
N ASN A 20 34.98 6.80 -12.31
CA ASN A 20 35.02 5.76 -13.32
C ASN A 20 33.68 5.04 -13.32
N ARG A 21 32.91 5.17 -14.41
CA ARG A 21 31.56 4.58 -14.51
C ARG A 21 31.56 3.07 -14.23
N ARG A 22 32.67 2.38 -14.54
CA ARG A 22 32.86 0.96 -14.27
C ARG A 22 32.91 0.65 -12.77
N ASP A 23 33.50 1.52 -11.98
CA ASP A 23 33.60 1.34 -10.53
C ASP A 23 32.28 1.69 -9.83
N SER A 24 31.54 2.67 -10.34
CA SER A 24 30.16 2.95 -9.89
C SER A 24 29.19 1.81 -10.22
N ILE A 25 29.33 1.17 -11.38
CA ILE A 25 28.51 -0.01 -11.74
C ILE A 25 28.89 -1.20 -10.86
N ARG A 26 30.18 -1.41 -10.58
CA ARG A 26 30.64 -2.46 -9.65
C ARG A 26 30.16 -2.22 -8.23
N SER A 27 30.17 -0.97 -7.74
CA SER A 27 29.65 -0.65 -6.41
C SER A 27 28.14 -0.81 -6.32
N LEU A 28 27.39 -0.49 -7.38
CA LEU A 28 25.95 -0.76 -7.46
C LEU A 28 25.67 -2.26 -7.44
N PHE A 29 26.41 -3.05 -8.20
CA PHE A 29 26.24 -4.51 -8.27
C PHE A 29 26.63 -5.20 -6.96
N LEU A 30 27.76 -4.83 -6.38
CA LEU A 30 28.20 -5.34 -5.07
C LEU A 30 27.26 -4.86 -3.95
N GLY A 31 26.79 -3.61 -4.03
CA GLY A 31 25.81 -3.04 -3.11
C GLY A 31 24.44 -3.70 -3.21
N SER A 32 24.00 -4.11 -4.41
CA SER A 32 22.73 -4.83 -4.59
C SER A 32 22.81 -6.27 -4.08
N MET A 33 23.96 -6.95 -4.21
CA MET A 33 24.12 -8.30 -3.64
C MET A 33 24.20 -8.25 -2.11
N ALA A 34 24.93 -7.29 -1.56
CA ALA A 34 24.99 -7.09 -0.10
C ALA A 34 23.64 -6.63 0.48
N GLY A 35 22.95 -5.71 -0.20
CA GLY A 35 21.63 -5.22 0.19
C GLY A 35 20.54 -6.29 0.08
N GLY A 36 20.59 -7.15 -0.95
CA GLY A 36 19.65 -8.28 -1.10
C GLY A 36 19.77 -9.30 0.03
N LEU A 37 21.00 -9.67 0.39
CA LEU A 37 21.25 -10.60 1.50
C LEU A 37 20.97 -9.97 2.89
N MET A 38 21.14 -8.66 3.05
CA MET A 38 20.75 -7.97 4.28
C MET A 38 19.23 -7.85 4.45
N LEU A 39 18.48 -7.65 3.36
CA LEU A 39 17.00 -7.69 3.39
C LEU A 39 16.49 -9.09 3.76
N GLU A 40 17.11 -10.14 3.21
CA GLU A 40 16.79 -11.54 3.51
C GLU A 40 17.19 -11.93 4.96
N SER A 41 18.19 -11.27 5.53
CA SER A 41 18.62 -11.48 6.93
C SER A 41 17.86 -10.63 7.97
N CYS A 42 17.23 -9.51 7.59
CA CYS A 42 16.44 -8.68 8.50
C CYS A 42 14.93 -8.94 8.42
N VAL A 43 14.44 -9.53 7.32
CA VAL A 43 13.05 -9.98 7.20
C VAL A 43 13.06 -11.42 6.74
N SER A 44 13.02 -12.33 7.70
CA SER A 44 12.90 -13.78 7.48
C SER A 44 11.44 -14.19 7.23
N GLU A 45 10.69 -13.40 6.48
CA GLU A 45 9.25 -13.59 6.31
C GLU A 45 8.87 -13.78 4.84
N SER A 46 7.96 -14.71 4.59
CA SER A 46 7.47 -15.06 3.26
C SER A 46 6.78 -13.87 2.60
N LYS A 47 6.67 -13.88 1.27
CA LYS A 47 5.95 -12.84 0.51
C LYS A 47 4.50 -12.65 0.99
N GLU A 48 3.88 -13.74 1.46
CA GLU A 48 2.55 -13.77 2.07
C GLU A 48 2.54 -13.10 3.45
N ALA A 49 3.61 -13.26 4.25
CA ALA A 49 3.78 -12.58 5.52
C ALA A 49 4.07 -11.08 5.32
N VAL A 50 4.79 -10.69 4.27
CA VAL A 50 4.96 -9.27 3.90
C VAL A 50 3.63 -8.65 3.47
N GLU A 51 2.78 -9.39 2.73
CA GLU A 51 1.44 -8.95 2.35
C GLU A 51 0.51 -8.85 3.55
N GLN A 52 0.53 -9.83 4.48
CA GLN A 52 -0.16 -9.72 5.77
C GLN A 52 0.33 -8.52 6.58
N LYS A 53 1.64 -8.23 6.58
CA LYS A 53 2.21 -7.04 7.24
C LYS A 53 1.84 -5.71 6.58
N LEU A 54 1.57 -5.73 5.28
CA LEU A 54 0.97 -4.60 4.55
C LEU A 54 -0.50 -4.38 4.95
N TRP A 55 -1.20 -5.37 5.49
CA TRP A 55 -2.52 -5.19 6.13
C TRP A 55 -2.41 -4.98 7.65
N GLU A 56 -1.28 -5.34 8.24
CA GLU A 56 -0.84 -5.03 9.61
C GLU A 56 -0.31 -3.58 9.73
N TYR A 57 -0.69 -2.68 8.81
CA TYR A 57 -0.69 -1.26 9.15
C TYR A 57 -1.61 -1.12 10.36
N GLN A 58 -1.09 -0.52 11.44
CA GLN A 58 -1.89 0.02 12.53
C GLN A 58 -2.90 0.99 11.93
N TYR A 59 -4.06 0.46 11.53
CA TYR A 59 -5.19 1.22 11.06
C TYR A 59 -5.86 1.79 12.31
N GLY A 60 -6.09 3.11 12.30
CA GLY A 60 -6.21 3.91 13.52
C GLY A 60 -4.84 4.44 13.98
N ARG A 61 -4.49 5.67 13.57
CA ARG A 61 -3.29 6.36 14.06
C ARG A 61 -3.43 6.72 15.55
N THR A 62 -4.65 6.74 16.08
CA THR A 62 -4.98 6.99 17.49
C THR A 62 -5.93 5.91 18.06
N PRO A 63 -5.94 5.70 19.39
CA PRO A 63 -6.89 4.78 20.04
C PRO A 63 -8.37 5.16 19.82
N GLU A 64 -8.65 6.45 19.60
CA GLU A 64 -10.01 6.95 19.32
C GLU A 64 -10.48 6.52 17.92
N GLU A 65 -9.61 6.62 16.91
CA GLU A 65 -9.90 6.16 15.55
C GLU A 65 -10.14 4.65 15.54
N GLN A 66 -9.31 3.88 16.25
CA GLN A 66 -9.49 2.43 16.35
C GLN A 66 -10.84 2.05 17.01
N ALA A 67 -11.22 2.73 18.10
CA ALA A 67 -12.49 2.48 18.76
C ALA A 67 -13.70 2.80 17.85
N TYR A 68 -13.61 3.88 17.07
CA TYR A 68 -14.63 4.23 16.09
C TYR A 68 -14.74 3.18 14.98
N ASP A 69 -13.61 2.73 14.43
CA ASP A 69 -13.59 1.69 13.39
C ASP A 69 -14.17 0.36 13.91
N GLU A 70 -13.84 -0.04 15.14
CA GLU A 70 -14.42 -1.23 15.79
C GLU A 70 -15.94 -1.10 15.96
N GLU A 71 -16.42 0.07 16.40
CA GLU A 71 -17.85 0.35 16.53
C GLU A 71 -18.55 0.31 15.15
N LEU A 72 -17.94 0.91 14.13
CA LEU A 72 -18.48 0.99 12.78
C LEU A 72 -18.55 -0.39 12.11
N LEU A 73 -17.47 -1.17 12.19
CA LEU A 73 -17.38 -2.51 11.60
C LEU A 73 -18.27 -3.53 12.34
N GLY A 74 -18.53 -3.34 13.63
CA GLY A 74 -19.40 -4.20 14.44
C GLY A 74 -20.89 -3.99 14.21
N GLN A 75 -21.30 -2.88 13.60
CA GLN A 75 -22.70 -2.62 13.25
C GLN A 75 -23.13 -3.42 12.02
N GLN A 76 -24.43 -3.65 11.87
CA GLN A 76 -25.03 -4.18 10.64
C GLN A 76 -26.04 -3.17 10.10
N PHE A 77 -25.81 -2.69 8.86
CA PHE A 77 -26.73 -1.73 8.25
C PHE A 77 -27.71 -2.40 7.31
N PHE A 78 -27.32 -3.38 6.50
CA PHE A 78 -28.24 -4.07 5.59
C PHE A 78 -28.71 -5.40 6.18
N GLU A 79 -29.98 -5.73 5.98
CA GLU A 79 -30.48 -7.07 6.25
C GLU A 79 -29.92 -8.07 5.22
N ASN A 80 -29.91 -9.37 5.57
CA ASN A 80 -29.37 -10.41 4.68
C ASN A 80 -30.04 -10.43 3.29
N ASN A 81 -31.35 -10.15 3.23
CA ASN A 81 -32.08 -10.06 1.96
C ASN A 81 -31.62 -8.86 1.11
N GLU A 82 -31.34 -7.72 1.75
CA GLU A 82 -30.83 -6.52 1.06
C GLU A 82 -29.42 -6.76 0.51
N LEU A 83 -28.55 -7.42 1.29
CA LEU A 83 -27.22 -7.81 0.83
C LEU A 83 -27.29 -8.77 -0.36
N GLU A 84 -28.21 -9.74 -0.38
CA GLU A 84 -28.41 -10.61 -1.54
C GLU A 84 -28.87 -9.84 -2.79
N LYS A 85 -29.74 -8.84 -2.64
CA LYS A 85 -30.14 -7.97 -3.75
C LYS A 85 -28.95 -7.16 -4.27
N ILE A 86 -28.16 -6.56 -3.39
CA ILE A 86 -26.95 -5.81 -3.76
C ILE A 86 -25.98 -6.73 -4.51
N LYS A 87 -25.72 -7.92 -3.98
CA LYS A 87 -24.88 -8.94 -4.62
C LYS A 87 -25.36 -9.30 -6.02
N ARG A 88 -26.67 -9.51 -6.19
CA ARG A 88 -27.27 -9.83 -7.49
C ARG A 88 -27.16 -8.66 -8.47
N LEU A 89 -27.40 -7.43 -8.01
CA LEU A 89 -27.26 -6.22 -8.83
C LEU A 89 -25.79 -5.99 -9.23
N ALA A 90 -24.85 -6.16 -8.31
CA ALA A 90 -23.43 -6.02 -8.57
C ALA A 90 -22.95 -7.04 -9.62
N ASN A 91 -23.33 -8.31 -9.49
CA ASN A 91 -23.05 -9.35 -10.48
C ASN A 91 -23.73 -9.11 -11.83
N LEU A 92 -24.84 -8.35 -11.87
CA LEU A 92 -25.50 -7.97 -13.12
C LEU A 92 -24.78 -6.82 -13.82
N ILE A 93 -24.34 -5.81 -13.07
CA ILE A 93 -23.65 -4.62 -13.61
C ILE A 93 -22.23 -4.98 -14.05
N LEU A 94 -21.53 -5.75 -13.23
CA LEU A 94 -20.17 -6.21 -13.46
C LEU A 94 -20.17 -7.75 -13.35
N PRO A 95 -20.44 -8.46 -14.44
CA PRO A 95 -20.44 -9.92 -14.42
C PRO A 95 -19.04 -10.45 -14.11
N PRO A 96 -18.95 -11.63 -13.46
CA PRO A 96 -17.68 -12.25 -13.21
C PRO A 96 -16.98 -12.58 -14.53
N THR A 97 -15.71 -12.24 -14.62
CA THR A 97 -14.88 -12.53 -15.80
C THR A 97 -13.65 -13.30 -15.35
N GLU A 98 -13.35 -14.42 -16.00
CA GLU A 98 -12.10 -15.16 -15.74
C GLU A 98 -10.91 -14.56 -16.51
N GLU A 99 -11.20 -13.86 -17.61
CA GLU A 99 -10.20 -13.31 -18.51
C GLU A 99 -9.77 -11.89 -18.10
N LYS A 100 -8.51 -11.57 -18.40
CA LYS A 100 -8.01 -10.21 -18.25
C LYS A 100 -8.77 -9.28 -19.20
N LEU A 101 -9.54 -8.35 -18.66
CA LEU A 101 -10.21 -7.34 -19.47
C LEU A 101 -9.17 -6.29 -19.91
N GLY A 102 -8.72 -6.36 -21.17
CA GLY A 102 -7.90 -5.33 -21.80
C GLY A 102 -6.70 -5.83 -22.59
N ASN A 103 -6.34 -5.06 -23.61
CA ASN A 103 -5.22 -5.33 -24.53
C ASN A 103 -3.89 -4.74 -24.02
N LEU A 104 -3.83 -4.28 -22.76
CA LEU A 104 -2.69 -3.54 -22.24
C LEU A 104 -1.89 -4.37 -21.24
N ASP A 105 -0.65 -4.62 -21.63
CA ASP A 105 0.42 -5.01 -20.73
C ASP A 105 0.61 -3.91 -19.67
N PHE A 106 0.08 -4.16 -18.46
CA PHE A 106 0.45 -3.56 -17.16
C PHE A 106 -0.46 -2.43 -16.61
N PRO A 107 -0.99 -2.58 -15.37
CA PRO A 107 -0.98 -3.76 -14.52
C PRO A 107 -1.95 -4.83 -15.05
N PRO A 108 -1.70 -6.13 -14.81
CA PRO A 108 -2.63 -7.17 -15.23
C PRO A 108 -3.98 -6.97 -14.51
N THR A 109 -5.04 -6.66 -15.27
CA THR A 109 -6.41 -6.79 -14.78
C THR A 109 -6.67 -8.28 -14.60
N VAL A 110 -6.59 -8.78 -13.37
CA VAL A 110 -6.99 -10.15 -13.05
C VAL A 110 -8.51 -10.15 -13.05
N GLY A 111 -9.11 -11.03 -13.84
CA GLY A 111 -10.55 -11.28 -13.75
C GLY A 111 -10.90 -11.83 -12.37
N GLY A 112 -12.09 -11.53 -11.87
CA GLY A 112 -12.52 -11.96 -10.53
C GLY A 112 -14.01 -11.86 -10.35
N THR A 113 -14.49 -12.33 -9.20
CA THR A 113 -15.90 -12.25 -8.80
C THR A 113 -16.18 -11.06 -7.89
N ILE A 114 -17.45 -10.66 -7.79
CA ILE A 114 -17.92 -9.59 -6.90
C ILE A 114 -17.65 -9.92 -5.43
N GLU A 115 -17.73 -11.21 -5.10
CA GLU A 115 -17.54 -11.76 -3.77
C GLU A 115 -16.06 -11.78 -3.37
N GLU A 116 -15.17 -12.15 -4.30
CA GLU A 116 -13.72 -12.04 -4.08
C GLU A 116 -13.29 -10.59 -3.83
N ALA A 117 -13.93 -9.65 -4.51
CA ALA A 117 -13.70 -8.21 -4.33
C ALA A 117 -14.42 -7.63 -3.09
N LYS A 118 -15.22 -8.41 -2.35
CA LYS A 118 -15.97 -7.98 -1.16
C LYS A 118 -16.82 -6.73 -1.38
N VAL A 119 -17.42 -6.60 -2.57
CA VAL A 119 -18.20 -5.42 -2.95
C VAL A 119 -19.44 -5.23 -2.08
N PRO A 120 -20.23 -6.28 -1.74
CA PRO A 120 -21.37 -6.11 -0.84
C PRO A 120 -20.97 -5.56 0.54
N GLU A 121 -19.87 -6.08 1.11
CA GLU A 121 -19.32 -5.64 2.39
C GLU A 121 -18.82 -4.19 2.33
N PHE A 122 -18.20 -3.81 1.20
CA PHE A 122 -17.77 -2.43 0.97
C PHE A 122 -18.95 -1.46 0.87
N ILE A 123 -20.01 -1.83 0.13
CA ILE A 123 -21.23 -1.00 0.02
C ILE A 123 -21.88 -0.82 1.40
N GLU A 124 -21.90 -1.88 2.20
CA GLU A 124 -22.39 -1.82 3.58
C GLU A 124 -21.55 -0.89 4.45
N PHE A 125 -20.22 -1.01 4.37
CA PHE A 125 -19.30 -0.11 5.08
C PHE A 125 -19.55 1.36 4.70
N MET A 126 -19.68 1.66 3.40
CA MET A 126 -19.95 3.02 2.93
C MET A 126 -21.29 3.57 3.45
N ALA A 127 -22.33 2.73 3.53
CA ALA A 127 -23.61 3.14 4.09
C ALA A 127 -23.50 3.45 5.59
N LYS A 128 -22.65 2.73 6.34
CA LYS A 128 -22.40 3.01 7.76
C LYS A 128 -21.63 4.32 7.95
N ASP A 129 -20.55 4.50 7.20
CA ASP A 129 -19.64 5.65 7.34
C ASP A 129 -20.23 6.97 6.79
N PHE A 130 -21.13 6.90 5.80
CA PHE A 130 -21.78 8.07 5.21
C PHE A 130 -23.29 8.09 5.49
N PRO A 131 -23.73 8.63 6.65
CA PRO A 131 -25.16 8.71 7.00
C PRO A 131 -26.04 9.40 5.95
N SER A 132 -25.47 10.36 5.21
CA SER A 132 -26.20 11.12 4.18
C SER A 132 -26.76 10.27 3.03
N ILE A 133 -26.17 9.11 2.74
CA ILE A 133 -26.60 8.23 1.64
C ILE A 133 -27.53 7.09 2.12
N GLN A 134 -27.67 6.88 3.43
CA GLN A 134 -28.40 5.73 3.99
C GLN A 134 -29.84 5.63 3.51
N THR A 135 -30.57 6.75 3.50
CA THR A 135 -31.97 6.78 3.03
C THR A 135 -32.04 6.40 1.55
N GLN A 136 -31.15 6.93 0.71
CA GLN A 136 -31.13 6.66 -0.72
C GLN A 136 -30.82 5.19 -1.03
N MET A 137 -30.01 4.54 -0.19
CA MET A 137 -29.61 3.14 -0.35
C MET A 137 -30.72 2.13 -0.02
N ARG A 138 -31.69 2.51 0.82
CA ARG A 138 -32.85 1.66 1.14
C ARG A 138 -34.10 2.02 0.32
N GLY A 139 -34.14 3.20 -0.29
CA GLY A 139 -35.28 3.71 -1.06
C GLY A 139 -36.31 4.41 -0.17
#